data_AF-A0A352PV32-F1
#
_entry.id   AF-A0A352PV32-F1
#
_cell.length_a   1.000
_cell.length_b   1.000
_cell.length_c   1.000
_cell.angle_alpha   90.00
_cell.angle_beta   90.00
_cell.angle_gamma   90.00
#
_symmetry.space_group_name_H-M   'P 1'
#
loop_
_entity.id
_entity.type
_entity.pdbx_description
1 polymer ?
#
loop_
_entity_poly.entity_id
_entity_poly.type
_entity_poly.pdbx_seq_one_letter_code
_entity_poly.pdbx_strand_id
1 'polypeptide(L)'
;MTTSKHEASFWALQIPGWLLLIYLIYAQGITAFRYDLGVAMGTQEPAEMITEVGTAFWHGFAFADLLTYIPILLVGLMGHLRAARWGRIWMAAALGITVYWPIVCLTALVNARGAPGWNIADETPYWVVLPVIAAWGAWGLVAVMREFHPSTPADATTPRG
;
A
#
# COMPACT_ATOMS: atom_id res chain seq x y z
N MET A 1 -2.07 13.08 -29.16
CA MET A 1 -1.37 11.85 -28.74
C MET A 1 -1.11 11.87 -27.21
N THR A 2 -2.16 12.15 -26.42
CA THR A 2 -2.09 12.43 -24.96
C THR A 2 -2.90 11.42 -24.14
N THR A 3 -3.76 10.64 -24.79
CA THR A 3 -4.64 9.64 -24.17
C THR A 3 -3.89 8.42 -23.61
N SER A 4 -2.82 7.96 -24.29
CA SER A 4 -2.13 6.72 -23.90
C SER A 4 -1.37 6.81 -22.57
N LYS A 5 -0.85 7.99 -22.20
CA LYS A 5 -0.09 8.18 -20.94
C LYS A 5 -0.99 8.17 -19.71
N HIS A 6 -2.19 8.76 -19.82
CA HIS A 6 -3.18 8.72 -18.75
C HIS A 6 -3.73 7.31 -18.56
N GLU A 7 -4.02 6.62 -19.67
CA GLU A 7 -4.46 5.22 -19.63
C GLU A 7 -3.40 4.29 -19.04
N ALA A 8 -2.12 4.47 -19.41
CA ALA A 8 -1.02 3.70 -18.82
C ALA A 8 -0.87 3.95 -17.31
N SER A 9 -0.97 5.21 -16.86
CA SER A 9 -0.87 5.56 -15.43
C SER A 9 -2.03 4.98 -14.64
N PHE A 10 -3.23 5.01 -15.21
CA PHE A 10 -4.42 4.41 -14.62
C PHE A 10 -4.24 2.91 -14.38
N TRP A 11 -3.82 2.16 -15.40
CA TRP A 11 -3.61 0.71 -15.26
C TRP A 11 -2.43 0.35 -14.38
N ALA A 12 -1.36 1.17 -14.38
CA ALA A 12 -0.22 1.02 -13.48
C ALA A 12 -0.58 1.28 -12.01
N LEU A 13 -1.72 1.92 -11.71
CA LEU A 13 -2.29 1.99 -10.37
C LEU A 13 -3.27 0.86 -10.10
N GLN A 14 -4.17 0.58 -11.04
CA GLN A 14 -5.24 -0.39 -10.82
C GLN A 14 -4.70 -1.81 -10.67
N ILE A 15 -3.84 -2.28 -11.57
CA ILE A 15 -3.38 -3.68 -11.55
C ILE A 15 -2.62 -3.98 -10.25
N PRO A 16 -1.56 -3.24 -9.88
CA PRO A 16 -0.86 -3.52 -8.63
C PRO A 16 -1.71 -3.26 -7.39
N GLY A 17 -2.63 -2.28 -7.44
CA GLY A 17 -3.54 -1.99 -6.34
C GLY A 17 -4.51 -3.14 -6.05
N TRP A 18 -5.13 -3.74 -7.07
CA TRP A 18 -5.98 -4.92 -6.89
C TRP A 18 -5.19 -6.14 -6.42
N LEU A 19 -3.98 -6.36 -6.96
CA LEU A 19 -3.10 -7.44 -6.50
C LEU A 19 -2.71 -7.26 -5.03
N LEU A 20 -2.35 -6.04 -4.63
CA LEU A 20 -2.03 -5.70 -3.25
C LEU A 20 -3.24 -5.91 -2.33
N LEU A 21 -4.44 -5.49 -2.76
CA LEU A 21 -5.67 -5.70 -1.99
C LEU A 21 -5.94 -7.20 -1.75
N ILE A 22 -5.85 -8.03 -2.79
CA ILE A 22 -6.03 -9.48 -2.69
C ILE A 22 -4.99 -10.07 -1.73
N TYR A 23 -3.73 -9.66 -1.88
CA TYR A 23 -2.65 -10.10 -0.99
C TYR A 23 -2.90 -9.69 0.46
N LEU A 24 -3.35 -8.46 0.74
CA LEU A 24 -3.65 -8.01 2.10
C LEU A 24 -4.83 -8.76 2.71
N ILE A 25 -5.88 -9.03 1.95
CA ILE A 25 -7.01 -9.85 2.42
C ILE A 25 -6.51 -11.25 2.81
N TYR A 26 -5.67 -11.85 1.97
CA TYR A 26 -5.09 -13.16 2.22
C TYR A 26 -4.13 -13.17 3.42
N ALA A 27 -3.11 -12.31 3.42
CA ALA A 27 -2.07 -12.30 4.43
C ALA A 27 -2.54 -11.65 5.75
N GLN A 28 -3.04 -10.41 5.70
CA GLN A 28 -3.39 -9.65 6.90
C GLN A 28 -4.78 -9.99 7.40
N GLY A 29 -5.75 -10.17 6.50
CA GLY A 29 -7.12 -10.52 6.89
C GLY A 29 -7.18 -11.84 7.65
N ILE A 30 -6.44 -12.87 7.23
CA ILE A 30 -6.38 -14.15 7.94
C ILE A 30 -5.60 -14.03 9.25
N THR A 31 -4.43 -13.38 9.22
CA THR A 31 -3.59 -13.16 10.41
C THR A 31 -4.33 -12.42 11.52
N ALA A 32 -5.15 -11.42 11.18
CA ALA A 32 -5.92 -10.63 12.13
C ALA A 32 -6.81 -11.48 13.04
N PHE A 33 -7.35 -12.60 12.53
CA PHE A 33 -8.14 -13.53 13.33
C PHE A 33 -7.28 -14.58 14.03
N ARG A 34 -6.22 -15.07 13.38
CA ARG A 34 -5.32 -16.10 13.92
C ARG A 34 -3.89 -15.91 13.41
N TYR A 35 -3.01 -15.39 14.26
CA TYR A 35 -1.62 -15.14 13.91
C TYR A 35 -0.88 -16.41 13.48
N ASP A 36 -1.04 -17.51 14.23
CA ASP A 36 -0.41 -18.80 13.93
C ASP A 36 -0.75 -19.34 12.54
N LEU A 37 -1.93 -19.00 12.02
CA LEU A 37 -2.32 -19.39 10.67
C LEU A 37 -1.53 -18.57 9.62
N GLY A 38 -1.32 -17.27 9.88
CA GLY A 38 -0.45 -16.43 9.07
C GLY A 38 1.00 -16.95 9.02
N VAL A 39 1.50 -17.44 10.16
CA VAL A 39 2.82 -18.10 10.27
C VAL A 39 2.83 -19.39 9.46
N ALA A 40 1.83 -20.26 9.64
CA ALA A 40 1.74 -21.53 8.89
C ALA A 40 1.64 -21.32 7.37
N MET A 41 1.08 -20.20 6.93
CA MET A 41 0.99 -19.79 5.53
C MET A 41 2.26 -19.11 5.00
N GLY A 42 3.26 -18.86 5.85
CA GLY A 42 4.49 -18.14 5.48
C GLY A 42 4.27 -16.65 5.20
N THR A 43 3.19 -16.07 5.73
CA THR A 43 2.87 -14.64 5.57
C THR A 43 3.24 -13.79 6.78
N GLN A 44 3.62 -14.43 7.88
CA GLN A 44 4.03 -13.81 9.14
C GLN A 44 5.24 -14.56 9.72
N GLU A 45 6.04 -13.86 10.51
CA GLU A 45 7.20 -14.44 11.18
C GLU A 45 6.79 -15.06 12.53
N PRO A 46 7.36 -16.21 12.90
CA PRO A 46 7.06 -16.85 14.18
C PRO A 46 7.77 -16.12 15.34
N ALA A 47 7.28 -16.31 16.57
CA ALA A 47 7.82 -15.65 17.76
C ALA A 47 9.28 -16.01 18.05
N GLU A 48 9.75 -17.17 17.60
CA GLU A 48 11.15 -17.60 17.69
C GLU A 48 12.09 -16.72 16.83
N MET A 49 11.54 -16.02 15.83
CA MET A 49 12.30 -15.13 14.94
C MET A 49 12.16 -13.65 15.29
N ILE A 50 11.02 -13.23 15.85
CA ILE A 50 10.72 -11.82 16.11
C ILE A 50 10.32 -11.49 17.55
N THR A 51 10.41 -12.45 18.47
CA THR A 51 9.92 -12.38 19.87
C THR A 51 8.38 -12.32 19.99
N GLU A 52 7.84 -12.66 21.16
CA GLU A 52 6.41 -12.52 21.45
C GLU A 52 5.91 -11.08 21.30
N VAL A 53 6.75 -10.10 21.67
CA VAL A 53 6.43 -8.68 21.52
C VAL A 53 6.34 -8.31 20.05
N GLY A 54 7.27 -8.77 19.22
CA GLY A 54 7.22 -8.54 17.77
C GLY A 54 5.99 -9.17 17.15
N THR A 55 5.64 -10.39 17.54
CA THR A 55 4.39 -11.06 17.12
C THR A 55 3.17 -10.23 17.49
N ALA A 56 3.09 -9.70 18.72
CA ALA A 56 1.98 -8.84 19.13
C ALA A 56 1.89 -7.56 18.28
N PHE A 57 3.02 -6.92 17.97
CA PHE A 57 3.04 -5.76 17.08
C PHE A 57 2.56 -6.11 15.66
N TRP A 58 3.07 -7.18 15.06
CA TRP A 58 2.68 -7.61 13.71
C TRP A 58 1.22 -8.05 13.64
N HIS A 59 0.70 -8.71 14.68
CA HIS A 59 -0.72 -9.01 14.79
C HIS A 59 -1.56 -7.72 14.89
N GLY A 60 -1.07 -6.72 15.63
CA GLY A 60 -1.67 -5.39 15.69
C GLY A 60 -1.76 -4.70 14.32
N PHE A 61 -0.69 -4.77 13.51
CA PHE A 61 -0.72 -4.28 12.11
C PHE A 61 -1.74 -5.03 11.27
N ALA A 62 -1.78 -6.36 11.35
CA ALA A 62 -2.76 -7.15 10.61
C ALA A 62 -4.21 -6.75 10.94
N PHE A 63 -4.49 -6.51 12.22
CA PHE A 63 -5.80 -6.07 12.69
C PHE A 63 -6.12 -4.63 12.24
N ALA A 64 -5.15 -3.71 12.32
CA ALA A 64 -5.31 -2.35 11.83
C ALA A 64 -5.57 -2.32 10.31
N ASP A 65 -4.88 -3.17 9.55
CA ASP A 65 -5.06 -3.31 8.11
C ASP A 65 -6.45 -3.83 7.78
N LEU A 66 -6.92 -4.87 8.48
CA LEU A 66 -8.27 -5.41 8.30
C LEU A 66 -9.36 -4.34 8.52
N LEU A 67 -9.24 -3.55 9.58
CA LEU A 67 -10.27 -2.56 9.94
C LEU A 67 -10.18 -1.26 9.16
N THR A 68 -8.98 -0.88 8.72
CA THR A 68 -8.72 0.46 8.16
C THR A 68 -8.19 0.39 6.74
N TYR A 69 -7.02 -0.21 6.55
CA TYR A 69 -6.32 -0.10 5.27
C TYR A 69 -7.04 -0.85 4.15
N ILE A 70 -7.46 -2.09 4.37
CA ILE A 70 -8.15 -2.92 3.38
C ILE A 70 -9.45 -2.25 2.92
N PRO A 71 -10.36 -1.78 3.81
CA PRO A 71 -11.54 -1.03 3.40
C PRO A 71 -11.22 0.25 2.60
N ILE A 72 -10.24 1.03 3.05
CA ILE A 72 -9.83 2.27 2.38
C ILE A 72 -9.29 1.99 0.98
N LEU A 73 -8.44 0.98 0.83
CA LEU A 73 -7.88 0.57 -0.45
C LEU A 73 -8.97 0.06 -1.40
N LEU A 74 -9.89 -0.79 -0.92
CA LEU A 74 -11.01 -1.29 -1.71
C LEU A 74 -11.91 -0.15 -2.21
N VAL A 75 -12.31 0.76 -1.33
CA VAL A 75 -13.14 1.93 -1.69
C VAL A 75 -12.39 2.85 -2.65
N GLY A 76 -11.09 3.09 -2.39
CA GLY A 76 -10.21 3.87 -3.27
C GLY A 76 -10.13 3.31 -4.68
N LEU A 77 -9.82 2.02 -4.82
CA LEU A 77 -9.73 1.34 -6.13
C LEU A 77 -11.06 1.37 -6.87
N MET A 78 -12.16 1.03 -6.19
CA MET A 78 -13.51 1.04 -6.77
C MET A 78 -13.98 2.43 -7.20
N GLY A 79 -13.67 3.45 -6.42
CA GLY A 79 -14.01 4.84 -6.75
C GLY A 79 -13.14 5.38 -7.88
N HIS A 80 -11.85 5.06 -7.88
CA HIS A 80 -10.92 5.42 -8.94
C HIS A 80 -11.28 4.75 -10.27
N LEU A 81 -11.67 3.46 -10.27
CA LEU A 81 -12.20 2.76 -11.45
C LEU A 81 -13.41 3.47 -12.07
N ARG A 82 -14.26 4.08 -11.24
CA ARG A 82 -15.46 4.81 -11.66
C ARG A 82 -15.21 6.28 -11.96
N ALA A 83 -13.95 6.74 -11.95
CA ALA A 83 -13.56 8.14 -12.06
C ALA A 83 -14.27 9.07 -11.06
N ALA A 84 -14.70 8.54 -9.90
CA ALA A 84 -15.43 9.31 -8.90
C ALA A 84 -14.49 10.26 -8.14
N ARG A 85 -14.95 11.50 -7.84
CA ARG A 85 -14.16 12.49 -7.09
C ARG A 85 -13.78 11.98 -5.70
N TRP A 86 -14.71 11.35 -4.98
CA TRP A 86 -14.43 10.72 -3.69
C TRP A 86 -13.41 9.57 -3.84
N GLY A 87 -13.48 8.82 -4.94
CA GLY A 87 -12.56 7.71 -5.21
C GLY A 87 -11.10 8.13 -5.20
N ARG A 88 -10.78 9.30 -5.77
CA ARG A 88 -9.42 9.86 -5.75
C ARG A 88 -8.93 10.20 -4.34
N ILE A 89 -9.82 10.68 -3.46
CA ILE A 89 -9.47 10.99 -2.06
C ILE A 89 -9.14 9.71 -1.29
N TRP A 90 -10.00 8.70 -1.39
CA TRP A 90 -9.77 7.41 -0.73
C TRP A 90 -8.56 6.67 -1.31
N MET A 91 -8.35 6.76 -2.63
CA MET A 91 -7.16 6.20 -3.29
C MET A 91 -5.88 6.89 -2.80
N ALA A 92 -5.88 8.22 -2.69
CA ALA A 92 -4.74 8.94 -2.14
C ALA A 92 -4.49 8.56 -0.67
N ALA A 93 -5.54 8.41 0.14
CA ALA A 93 -5.39 7.95 1.53
C ALA A 93 -4.80 6.53 1.59
N ALA A 94 -5.28 5.61 0.75
CA ALA A 94 -4.75 4.25 0.65
C ALA A 94 -3.27 4.25 0.29
N LEU A 95 -2.89 5.01 -0.74
CA LEU A 95 -1.49 5.12 -1.19
C LEU A 95 -0.59 5.77 -0.13
N GLY A 96 -1.11 6.71 0.66
CA GLY A 96 -0.42 7.25 1.84
C GLY A 96 -0.07 6.15 2.85
N ILE A 97 -1.02 5.28 3.16
CA ILE A 97 -0.76 4.11 4.02
C ILE A 97 0.24 3.17 3.34
N THR A 98 0.09 2.91 2.04
CA THR A 98 1.02 2.09 1.24
C THR A 98 2.46 2.58 1.30
N VAL A 99 2.69 3.88 1.39
CA VAL A 99 4.04 4.45 1.58
C VAL A 99 4.51 4.32 3.02
N TYR A 100 3.62 4.54 3.98
CA TYR A 100 3.94 4.56 5.41
C TYR A 100 4.37 3.18 5.93
N TRP A 101 3.57 2.14 5.72
CA TRP A 101 3.79 0.86 6.39
C TRP A 101 5.12 0.17 5.99
N PRO A 102 5.58 0.17 4.71
CA PRO A 102 6.84 -0.45 4.36
C PRO A 102 8.04 0.27 5.00
N ILE A 103 7.96 1.60 5.15
CA ILE A 103 8.99 2.41 5.82
C ILE A 103 9.06 2.04 7.30
N VAL A 104 7.92 1.87 7.97
CA VAL A 104 7.89 1.43 9.37
C VAL A 104 8.48 0.04 9.52
N CYS A 105 8.10 -0.92 8.67
CA CYS A 105 8.65 -2.28 8.70
C CYS A 105 10.17 -2.31 8.46
N LEU A 106 10.68 -1.57 7.47
CA LEU A 106 12.12 -1.45 7.23
C LEU A 106 12.84 -0.82 8.43
N THR A 107 12.26 0.22 9.03
CA THR A 107 12.85 0.89 10.20
C THR A 107 12.88 -0.05 11.40
N ALA A 108 11.80 -0.79 11.65
CA ALA A 108 11.71 -1.79 12.70
C ALA A 108 12.75 -2.89 12.50
N LEU A 109 12.88 -3.40 11.27
CA LEU A 109 13.88 -4.41 10.90
C LEU A 109 15.30 -3.93 11.22
N VAL A 110 15.67 -2.72 10.79
CA VAL A 110 17.00 -2.15 11.05
C VAL A 110 17.26 -2.01 12.54
N ASN A 111 16.29 -1.49 13.29
CA ASN A 111 16.46 -1.22 14.73
C ASN A 111 16.45 -2.49 15.58
N ALA A 112 15.81 -3.56 15.11
CA ALA A 112 15.74 -4.83 15.83
C ALA A 112 16.95 -5.75 15.55
N ARG A 113 17.79 -5.43 14.56
CA ARG A 113 19.01 -6.21 14.27
C ARG A 113 19.91 -6.30 15.49
N GLY A 114 20.20 -7.52 15.93
CA GLY A 114 21.04 -7.80 17.10
C GLY A 114 20.31 -7.68 18.44
N ALA A 115 19.01 -7.38 18.45
CA ALA A 115 18.21 -7.45 19.66
C ALA A 115 18.08 -8.92 20.14
N PRO A 116 18.08 -9.19 21.46
CA PRO A 116 17.87 -10.54 21.97
C PRO A 116 16.55 -11.15 21.47
N GLY A 117 16.63 -12.35 20.88
CA GLY A 117 15.45 -13.06 20.34
C GLY A 117 14.97 -12.59 18.97
N TRP A 118 15.64 -11.60 18.34
CA TRP A 118 15.39 -11.21 16.95
C TRP A 118 16.39 -11.89 16.01
N ASN A 119 15.92 -12.81 15.17
CA ASN A 119 16.76 -13.58 14.26
C ASN A 119 16.02 -13.94 12.97
N ILE A 120 15.88 -12.97 12.07
CA ILE A 120 15.37 -13.19 10.72
C ILE A 120 16.51 -13.72 9.85
N ALA A 121 16.35 -14.93 9.30
CA ALA A 121 17.40 -15.61 8.54
C ALA A 121 17.64 -15.00 7.15
N ASP A 122 16.57 -14.53 6.49
CA ASP A 122 16.64 -13.87 5.18
C ASP A 122 15.81 -12.59 5.19
N GLU A 123 16.49 -11.45 5.21
CA GLU A 123 15.86 -10.14 5.14
C GLU A 123 15.67 -9.65 3.70
N THR A 124 16.19 -10.37 2.69
CA THR A 124 16.17 -9.93 1.28
C THR A 124 14.78 -9.53 0.79
N PRO A 125 13.69 -10.28 1.08
CA PRO A 125 12.35 -9.88 0.68
C PRO A 125 11.96 -8.50 1.22
N TYR A 126 12.31 -8.20 2.47
CA TYR A 126 12.04 -6.89 3.08
C TYR A 126 12.77 -5.77 2.33
N TRP A 127 14.06 -5.97 2.05
CA TRP A 127 14.92 -4.97 1.38
C TRP A 127 14.60 -4.73 -0.10
N VAL A 128 13.87 -5.64 -0.74
CA VAL A 128 13.48 -5.50 -2.15
C VAL A 128 12.02 -5.09 -2.27
N VAL A 129 11.11 -5.82 -1.63
CA VAL A 129 9.67 -5.66 -1.83
C VAL A 129 9.17 -4.37 -1.18
N LEU A 130 9.60 -4.06 0.05
CA LEU A 130 9.11 -2.90 0.79
C LEU A 130 9.48 -1.57 0.11
N PRO A 131 10.73 -1.35 -0.36
CA PRO A 131 11.06 -0.14 -1.10
C PRO A 131 10.31 -0.03 -2.43
N VAL A 132 10.09 -1.13 -3.14
CA VAL A 132 9.33 -1.12 -4.40
C VAL A 132 7.88 -0.71 -4.16
N ILE A 133 7.23 -1.26 -3.14
CA ILE A 133 5.86 -0.90 -2.76
C ILE A 133 5.78 0.57 -2.33
N ALA A 134 6.72 1.03 -1.50
CA ALA A 134 6.75 2.43 -1.06
C ALA A 134 6.97 3.39 -2.24
N ALA A 135 7.88 3.07 -3.15
CA ALA A 135 8.14 3.87 -4.35
C ALA A 135 6.91 3.91 -5.28
N TRP A 136 6.25 2.76 -5.48
CA TRP A 136 4.99 2.68 -6.25
C TRP A 136 3.89 3.52 -5.60
N GLY A 137 3.69 3.41 -4.27
CA GLY A 137 2.72 4.21 -3.52
C GLY A 137 2.99 5.71 -3.65
N ALA A 138 4.24 6.13 -3.52
CA ALA A 138 4.65 7.54 -3.63
C ALA A 138 4.45 8.09 -5.04
N TRP A 139 4.82 7.32 -6.07
CA TRP A 139 4.52 7.67 -7.46
C TRP A 139 3.00 7.76 -7.70
N GLY A 140 2.24 6.81 -7.17
CA GLY A 140 0.78 6.80 -7.28
C GLY A 140 0.11 8.01 -6.65
N LEU A 141 0.60 8.45 -5.49
CA LEU A 141 0.14 9.70 -4.86
C LEU A 141 0.33 10.89 -5.82
N VAL A 142 1.50 11.01 -6.44
CA VAL A 142 1.77 12.07 -7.42
C VAL A 142 0.84 11.96 -8.63
N ALA A 143 0.60 10.75 -9.12
CA ALA A 143 -0.32 10.52 -10.24
C ALA A 143 -1.75 10.96 -9.90
N VAL A 144 -2.30 10.50 -8.78
CA VAL A 144 -3.66 10.87 -8.33
C VAL A 144 -3.77 12.37 -8.01
N MET A 145 -2.72 12.98 -7.43
CA MET A 145 -2.69 14.44 -7.19
C MET A 145 -2.82 15.26 -8.47
N ARG A 146 -2.16 14.84 -9.55
CA ARG A 146 -2.25 15.52 -10.85
C ARG A 146 -3.64 15.44 -11.46
N GLU A 147 -4.45 14.45 -11.10
CA GLU A 147 -5.83 14.34 -11.56
C GLU A 147 -6.77 15.35 -10.86
N PHE A 148 -6.42 15.86 -9.68
CA PHE A 148 -7.21 16.88 -8.99
C PHE A 148 -7.08 18.27 -9.63
N HIS A 149 -5.98 18.53 -10.31
CA HIS A 149 -5.70 19.77 -11.01
C HIS A 149 -5.73 19.51 -12.52
N PRO A 150 -6.92 19.39 -13.15
CA PRO A 150 -6.97 19.39 -14.60
C PRO A 150 -6.35 20.70 -15.07
N SER A 151 -5.32 20.62 -15.91
CA SER A 151 -4.79 21.79 -16.62
C SER A 151 -5.97 22.52 -17.23
N THR A 152 -6.23 23.76 -16.80
CA THR A 152 -7.17 24.63 -17.49
C THR A 152 -6.78 24.58 -18.96
N PRO A 153 -7.68 24.23 -19.90
CA PRO A 153 -7.33 24.30 -21.31
C PRO A 153 -6.89 25.73 -21.59
N ALA A 154 -5.61 25.88 -21.93
CA ALA A 154 -5.08 27.14 -22.42
C ALA A 154 -5.87 27.51 -23.67
N ASP A 155 -6.36 28.74 -23.69
CA ASP A 155 -6.93 29.45 -24.83
C ASP A 155 -8.08 28.76 -25.57
N ALA A 156 -9.28 28.93 -25.04
CA ALA A 156 -10.51 28.83 -25.83
C ALA A 156 -11.35 30.10 -25.75
N THR A 157 -10.76 31.32 -25.73
CA THR A 157 -11.51 32.57 -25.96
C THR A 157 -10.62 33.75 -26.35
N THR A 158 -10.22 33.83 -27.62
CA THR A 158 -10.23 35.12 -28.36
C THR A 158 -10.41 34.80 -29.85
N PRO A 159 -11.64 34.91 -30.37
CA PRO A 159 -11.98 36.19 -30.99
C PRO A 159 -13.45 36.62 -30.76
N ARG A 160 -13.67 37.91 -30.49
CA ARG A 160 -14.81 38.73 -30.96
C ARG A 160 -14.70 40.12 -30.36
N GLY A 161 -14.74 41.13 -31.23
CA GLY A 161 -14.59 42.56 -30.97
C GLY A 161 -13.97 43.22 -32.18
#